data_AF-A0A3R9BSL2-F1
#
_entry.id   AF-A0A3R9BSL2-F1
#
_cell.length_a   1.000
_cell.length_b   1.000
_cell.length_c   1.000
_cell.angle_alpha   90.00
_cell.angle_beta   90.00
_cell.angle_gamma   90.00
#
_symmetry.space_group_name_H-M   'P 1'
#
loop_
_entity.id
_entity.type
_entity.pdbx_description
1 polymer ?
#
loop_
_entity_poly.entity_id
_entity_poly.type
_entity_poly.pdbx_seq_one_letter_code
_entity_poly.pdbx_strand_id
1 'polypeptide(L)'
;MKRVLAHFDLVKPKFPKGDTRMEEFYASTSYVNALAEQHPGFIWRETEEDQPLLDQLWGEGYLYTLSLWRDVESLKDFLYNTSHKSFMRRGREWFEPILRPRVVLWWVEESHIPTLREAHTRLTRLHEVGPSHDAFDLRCSEVPTVLY
;
A
#
# COMPACT_ATOMS: atom_id res chain seq x y z
N MET A 1 -1.74 -16.18 18.90
CA MET A 1 -0.57 -15.56 18.26
C MET A 1 -0.97 -14.17 17.82
N LYS A 2 -0.08 -13.17 17.94
CA LYS A 2 -0.42 -11.78 17.65
C LYS A 2 -0.28 -11.54 16.16
N ARG A 3 -1.32 -10.97 15.54
CA ARG A 3 -1.33 -10.64 14.12
C ARG A 3 -1.09 -9.15 13.91
N VAL A 4 -0.51 -8.84 12.76
CA VAL A 4 -0.25 -7.48 12.28
C VAL A 4 -0.84 -7.35 10.89
N LEU A 5 -1.10 -6.11 10.49
CA LEU A 5 -1.71 -5.78 9.21
C LEU A 5 -0.63 -5.56 8.15
N ALA A 6 -0.67 -6.33 7.09
CA ALA A 6 0.07 -6.04 5.87
C ALA A 6 -0.74 -5.11 4.96
N HIS A 7 -0.05 -4.15 4.36
CA HIS A 7 -0.58 -3.17 3.42
C HIS A 7 0.29 -3.13 2.17
N PHE A 8 -0.35 -3.28 1.02
CA PHE A 8 0.24 -3.12 -0.29
C PHE A 8 -0.54 -2.08 -1.10
N ASP A 9 0.16 -1.14 -1.75
CA ASP A 9 -0.39 -0.21 -2.74
C ASP A 9 0.45 -0.27 -4.02
N LEU A 10 -0.22 -0.30 -5.17
CA LEU A 10 0.39 -0.34 -6.49
C LEU A 10 0.02 0.94 -7.25
N VAL A 11 1.01 1.65 -7.79
CA VAL A 11 0.78 2.88 -8.54
C VAL A 11 1.52 2.86 -9.87
N LYS A 12 0.99 3.56 -10.87
CA LYS A 12 1.62 3.69 -12.17
C LYS A 12 1.93 5.16 -12.45
N PRO A 13 3.20 5.59 -12.43
CA PRO A 13 3.59 6.93 -12.82
C PRO A 13 3.15 7.30 -14.23
N LYS A 14 2.74 8.56 -14.42
CA LYS A 14 2.40 9.14 -15.74
C LYS A 14 3.62 9.47 -16.58
N PHE A 15 4.75 9.71 -15.91
CA PHE A 15 5.99 10.18 -16.53
C PHE A 15 7.16 9.35 -15.99
N PRO A 16 8.23 9.20 -16.78
CA PRO A 16 9.40 8.43 -16.36
C PRO A 16 10.11 9.08 -15.17
N LYS A 17 10.92 8.29 -14.46
CA LYS A 17 11.79 8.77 -13.40
C LYS A 17 12.78 9.81 -13.96
N GLY A 18 12.91 10.94 -13.28
CA GLY A 18 13.76 12.07 -13.70
C GLY A 18 13.03 13.14 -14.53
N ASP A 19 11.75 12.95 -14.87
CA ASP A 19 10.93 14.04 -15.43
C ASP A 19 10.62 15.10 -14.37
N THR A 20 10.72 16.38 -14.73
CA THR A 20 10.50 17.52 -13.81
C THR A 20 9.11 17.49 -13.19
N ARG A 21 8.11 16.93 -13.89
CA ARG A 21 6.73 16.78 -13.37
C ARG A 21 6.62 15.76 -12.24
N MET A 22 7.63 14.89 -12.08
CA MET A 22 7.71 13.88 -11.02
C MET A 22 8.66 14.27 -9.89
N GLU A 23 9.44 15.34 -10.03
CA GLU A 23 10.46 15.75 -9.05
C GLU A 23 9.88 15.95 -7.66
N GLU A 24 8.75 16.64 -7.55
CA GLU A 24 8.13 16.88 -6.26
C GLU A 24 7.69 15.57 -5.58
N PHE A 25 7.11 14.65 -6.34
CA PHE A 25 6.75 13.33 -5.82
C PHE A 25 7.98 12.62 -5.27
N TYR A 26 9.03 12.48 -6.07
CA TYR A 26 10.26 11.78 -5.65
C TYR A 26 10.96 12.48 -4.48
N ALA A 27 11.02 13.82 -4.48
CA ALA A 27 11.58 14.60 -3.37
C ALA A 27 10.78 14.45 -2.06
N SER A 28 9.48 14.20 -2.16
CA SER A 28 8.62 13.98 -0.99
C SER A 28 8.69 12.56 -0.41
N THR A 29 9.20 11.57 -1.16
CA THR A 29 9.18 10.14 -0.74
C THR A 29 9.87 9.92 0.59
N SER A 30 11.08 10.47 0.79
CA SER A 30 11.82 10.33 2.04
C SER A 30 11.09 10.95 3.23
N TYR A 31 10.43 12.09 3.02
CA TYR A 31 9.63 12.74 4.05
C TYR A 31 8.41 11.89 4.44
N VAL A 32 7.67 11.38 3.46
CA VAL A 32 6.50 10.51 3.70
C VAL A 32 6.91 9.20 4.38
N ASN A 33 8.02 8.58 3.95
CA ASN A 33 8.54 7.36 4.57
C ASN A 33 8.94 7.61 6.02
N ALA A 34 9.62 8.72 6.32
CA ALA A 34 9.98 9.09 7.69
C ALA A 34 8.75 9.35 8.57
N LEU A 35 7.70 9.96 8.02
CA LEU A 35 6.42 10.12 8.72
C LEU A 35 5.78 8.78 9.06
N ALA A 36 5.81 7.82 8.12
CA ALA A 36 5.30 6.48 8.36
C ALA A 36 6.10 5.78 9.46
N GLU A 37 7.44 5.79 9.37
CA GLU A 37 8.35 5.13 10.31
C GLU A 37 8.24 5.67 11.75
N GLN A 38 7.86 6.94 11.91
CA GLN A 38 7.63 7.56 13.22
C GLN A 38 6.18 7.43 13.72
N HIS A 39 5.27 6.93 12.88
CA HIS A 39 3.86 6.87 13.22
C HIS A 39 3.58 5.78 14.26
N PRO A 40 2.76 6.06 15.29
CA PRO A 40 2.30 5.02 16.21
C PRO A 40 1.64 3.86 15.45
N GLY A 41 2.13 2.65 15.71
CA GLY A 41 1.61 1.44 15.07
C GLY A 41 2.28 1.08 13.74
N PHE A 42 3.23 1.86 13.22
CA PHE A 42 4.11 1.39 12.16
C PHE A 42 5.05 0.29 12.67
N ILE A 43 5.31 -0.72 11.84
CA ILE A 43 6.16 -1.86 12.20
C ILE A 43 7.33 -2.01 11.22
N TRP A 44 7.04 -2.01 9.91
CA TRP A 44 8.05 -2.25 8.88
C TRP A 44 7.58 -1.75 7.51
N ARG A 45 8.52 -1.50 6.60
CA ARG A 45 8.24 -1.34 5.17
C ARG A 45 9.35 -1.97 4.33
N GLU A 46 9.00 -2.33 3.11
CA GLU A 46 9.97 -2.72 2.11
C GLU A 46 10.86 -1.51 1.75
N THR A 47 12.16 -1.77 1.67
CA THR A 47 13.17 -0.78 1.25
C THR A 47 13.99 -1.28 0.08
N GLU A 48 14.01 -2.59 -0.15
CA GLU A 48 14.73 -3.25 -1.23
C GLU A 48 13.72 -3.65 -2.31
N GLU A 49 13.40 -2.70 -3.20
CA GLU A 49 12.42 -2.92 -4.27
C GLU A 49 12.95 -3.91 -5.33
N ASP A 50 12.19 -4.97 -5.60
CA ASP A 50 12.47 -5.94 -6.66
C ASP A 50 11.74 -5.54 -7.96
N GLN A 51 12.32 -4.58 -8.69
CA GLN A 51 11.74 -4.08 -9.95
C GLN A 51 11.56 -5.20 -10.99
N PRO A 52 12.53 -6.11 -11.25
CA PRO A 52 12.33 -7.21 -12.19
C PRO A 52 11.13 -8.10 -11.85
N LEU A 53 10.93 -8.44 -10.58
CA LEU A 53 9.77 -9.22 -10.16
C LEU A 53 8.46 -8.41 -10.27
N LEU A 54 8.48 -7.12 -9.96
CA LEU A 54 7.32 -6.24 -10.14
C LEU A 54 6.89 -6.20 -11.60
N ASP A 55 7.84 -5.99 -12.52
CA ASP A 55 7.61 -5.94 -13.96
C ASP A 55 7.07 -7.28 -14.47
N GLN A 56 7.57 -8.41 -13.94
CA GLN A 56 7.05 -9.73 -14.26
C GLN A 56 5.58 -9.91 -13.84
N LEU A 57 5.18 -9.35 -12.70
CA LEU A 57 3.86 -9.59 -12.08
C LEU A 57 2.78 -8.62 -12.59
N TRP A 58 3.12 -7.34 -12.83
CA TRP A 58 2.16 -6.31 -13.23
C TRP A 58 2.49 -5.60 -14.55
N GLY A 59 3.64 -5.90 -15.15
CA GLY A 59 4.17 -5.19 -16.32
C GLY A 59 5.06 -4.01 -15.94
N GLU A 60 5.71 -3.42 -16.93
CA GLU A 60 6.67 -2.34 -16.72
C GLU A 60 6.03 -1.03 -16.27
N GLY A 61 6.81 -0.25 -15.52
CA GLY A 61 6.46 1.13 -15.17
C GLY A 61 5.49 1.26 -14.01
N TYR A 62 5.33 0.22 -13.19
CA TYR A 62 4.67 0.34 -11.89
C TYR A 62 5.68 0.62 -10.78
N LEU A 63 5.17 1.20 -9.69
CA LEU A 63 5.84 1.31 -8.40
C LEU A 63 4.92 0.70 -7.34
N TYR A 64 5.49 0.25 -6.23
CA TYR A 64 4.70 -0.28 -5.13
C TYR A 64 5.15 0.25 -3.78
N THR A 65 4.29 0.07 -2.78
CA THR A 65 4.64 0.19 -1.38
C THR A 65 4.14 -1.05 -0.66
N LEU A 66 5.00 -1.65 0.16
CA LEU A 66 4.66 -2.78 1.02
C LEU A 66 5.06 -2.44 2.45
N SER A 67 4.13 -2.59 3.40
CA SER A 67 4.33 -2.17 4.79
C SER A 67 3.54 -3.02 5.77
N LEU A 68 4.03 -3.08 7.02
CA LEU A 68 3.39 -3.70 8.16
C LEU A 68 2.98 -2.64 9.20
N TRP A 69 1.78 -2.82 9.72
CA TRP A 69 1.15 -1.97 10.71
C TRP A 69 0.55 -2.82 11.82
N ARG A 70 0.39 -2.24 13.01
CA ARG A 70 -0.24 -2.93 14.14
C ARG A 70 -1.70 -3.30 13.85
N ASP A 71 -2.42 -2.39 13.21
CA ASP A 71 -3.85 -2.50 12.95
C ASP A 71 -4.31 -1.52 11.84
N VAL A 72 -5.56 -1.66 11.41
CA VAL A 72 -6.17 -0.83 10.36
C VAL A 72 -6.30 0.63 10.80
N GLU A 73 -6.58 0.88 12.08
CA GLU A 73 -6.75 2.23 12.62
C GLU A 73 -5.45 3.03 12.52
N SER A 74 -4.33 2.42 12.89
CA SER A 74 -2.99 3.02 12.81
C SER A 74 -2.62 3.38 11.37
N LEU A 75 -2.94 2.51 10.41
CA LEU A 75 -2.75 2.81 8.98
C LEU A 75 -3.66 3.94 8.51
N LYS A 76 -4.95 3.93 8.87
CA LYS A 76 -5.92 4.98 8.50
C LYS A 76 -5.50 6.34 9.07
N ASP A 77 -5.03 6.36 10.31
CA ASP A 77 -4.54 7.57 10.97
C ASP A 77 -3.32 8.15 10.23
N PHE A 78 -2.36 7.30 9.86
CA PHE A 78 -1.24 7.70 9.01
C PHE A 78 -1.73 8.29 7.68
N LEU A 79 -2.62 7.59 6.98
CA LEU A 79 -3.07 7.99 5.64
C LEU A 79 -3.87 9.31 5.64
N TYR A 80 -4.70 9.54 6.67
CA TYR A 80 -5.71 10.60 6.65
C TYR A 80 -5.48 11.74 7.64
N ASN A 81 -4.70 11.54 8.70
CA ASN A 81 -4.48 12.53 9.75
C ASN A 81 -3.06 13.08 9.79
N THR A 82 -2.19 12.66 8.86
CA THR A 82 -0.86 13.24 8.67
C THR A 82 -0.78 14.09 7.41
N SER A 83 0.37 14.75 7.21
CA SER A 83 0.71 15.44 5.96
C SER A 83 0.65 14.53 4.73
N HIS A 84 0.66 13.19 4.88
CA HIS A 84 0.50 12.26 3.77
C HIS A 84 -0.79 12.51 2.96
N LYS A 85 -1.87 12.93 3.62
CA LYS A 85 -3.16 13.23 2.97
C LYS A 85 -3.06 14.29 1.87
N SER A 86 -2.16 15.27 2.01
CA SER A 86 -2.00 16.31 0.99
C SER A 86 -1.43 15.74 -0.32
N PHE A 87 -0.46 14.82 -0.22
CA PHE A 87 0.11 14.09 -1.35
C PHE A 87 -0.91 13.13 -1.98
N MET A 88 -1.68 12.41 -1.17
CA MET A 88 -2.74 11.53 -1.68
C MET A 88 -3.77 12.29 -2.52
N ARG A 89 -4.18 13.51 -2.10
CA ARG A 89 -5.11 14.36 -2.85
C ARG A 89 -4.56 14.80 -4.22
N ARG A 90 -3.23 14.89 -4.32
CA ARG A 90 -2.50 15.29 -5.53
C ARG A 90 -2.02 14.10 -6.34
N GLY A 91 -2.26 12.86 -5.91
CA GLY A 91 -1.83 11.65 -6.61
C GLY A 91 -2.17 11.60 -8.10
N ARG A 92 -3.28 12.23 -8.51
CA ARG A 92 -3.67 12.37 -9.93
C ARG A 92 -2.69 13.20 -10.79
N GLU A 93 -1.82 14.00 -10.18
CA GLU A 93 -0.78 14.76 -10.89
C GLU A 93 0.33 13.82 -11.38
N TRP A 94 0.63 12.79 -10.58
CA TRP A 94 1.77 11.89 -10.80
C TRP A 94 1.38 10.51 -11.32
N PHE A 95 0.18 10.02 -11.03
CA PHE A 95 -0.21 8.63 -11.31
C PHE A 95 -1.38 8.48 -12.28
N GLU A 96 -1.29 7.48 -13.15
CA GLU A 96 -2.38 7.02 -13.99
C GLU A 96 -3.50 6.38 -13.16
N PRO A 97 -4.77 6.52 -13.59
CA PRO A 97 -5.86 5.80 -12.96
C PRO A 97 -5.73 4.29 -13.22
N ILE A 98 -5.84 3.49 -12.15
CA ILE A 98 -5.89 2.02 -12.24
C ILE A 98 -7.35 1.60 -12.03
N LEU A 99 -7.92 0.88 -13.01
CA LEU A 99 -9.34 0.47 -13.00
C LEU A 99 -9.62 -0.75 -12.10
N ARG A 100 -8.57 -1.44 -11.66
CA ARG A 100 -8.63 -2.61 -10.76
C ARG A 100 -8.26 -2.20 -9.33
N PRO A 101 -8.52 -3.05 -8.31
CA PRO A 101 -7.96 -2.83 -6.99
C PRO A 101 -6.46 -2.64 -7.08
N ARG A 102 -5.96 -1.57 -6.46
CA ARG A 102 -4.53 -1.28 -6.36
C ARG A 102 -4.00 -1.40 -4.92
N VAL A 103 -4.90 -1.24 -3.94
CA VAL A 103 -4.61 -1.40 -2.52
C VAL A 103 -5.19 -2.72 -2.05
N VAL A 104 -4.40 -3.49 -1.29
CA VAL A 104 -4.88 -4.65 -0.55
C VAL A 104 -4.29 -4.69 0.85
N LEU A 105 -5.11 -5.14 1.79
CA LEU A 105 -4.82 -5.35 3.19
C LEU A 105 -5.07 -6.82 3.55
N TRP A 106 -4.23 -7.37 4.42
CA TRP A 106 -4.43 -8.72 4.96
C TRP A 106 -3.70 -8.89 6.28
N TRP A 107 -4.11 -9.86 7.09
CA TRP A 107 -3.47 -10.15 8.36
C TRP A 107 -2.34 -11.17 8.18
N VAL A 108 -1.21 -10.91 8.82
CA VAL A 108 -0.07 -11.83 8.91
C VAL A 108 0.33 -12.02 10.38
N GLU A 109 1.06 -13.10 10.68
CA GLU A 109 1.65 -13.27 12.01
C GLU A 109 2.74 -12.22 12.23
N GLU A 110 2.92 -11.73 13.47
CA GLU A 110 3.84 -10.62 13.79
C GLU A 110 5.31 -10.87 13.36
N SER A 111 5.74 -12.13 13.28
CA SER A 111 7.08 -12.50 12.81
C SER A 111 7.21 -12.67 11.29
N HIS A 112 6.11 -12.56 10.55
CA HIS A 112 6.08 -12.79 9.10
C HIS A 112 6.28 -11.47 8.34
N ILE A 113 7.28 -11.46 7.47
CA ILE A 113 7.52 -10.34 6.55
C ILE A 113 6.88 -10.72 5.20
N PRO A 114 5.88 -9.96 4.73
CA PRO A 114 5.19 -10.26 3.49
C PRO A 114 6.12 -10.07 2.29
N THR A 115 5.89 -10.86 1.24
CA THR A 115 6.67 -10.77 -0.01
C THR A 115 5.85 -10.12 -1.12
N LEU A 116 6.51 -9.63 -2.16
CA LEU A 116 5.84 -9.09 -3.34
C LEU A 116 4.95 -10.14 -4.04
N ARG A 117 5.36 -11.42 -4.06
CA ARG A 117 4.54 -12.52 -4.60
C ARG A 117 3.28 -12.73 -3.77
N GLU A 118 3.39 -12.67 -2.45
CA GLU A 118 2.23 -12.76 -1.57
C GLU A 118 1.27 -11.61 -1.83
N ALA A 119 1.76 -10.37 -1.88
CA ALA A 119 0.96 -9.19 -2.19
C ALA A 119 0.22 -9.33 -3.53
N HIS A 120 0.88 -9.85 -4.57
CA HIS A 120 0.24 -10.17 -5.84
C HIS A 120 -0.91 -11.17 -5.68
N THR A 121 -0.69 -12.28 -4.99
CA THR A 121 -1.75 -13.27 -4.74
C THR A 121 -2.93 -12.67 -3.97
N ARG A 122 -2.67 -11.81 -2.97
CA ARG A 122 -3.73 -11.13 -2.21
C ARG A 122 -4.52 -10.14 -3.07
N LEU A 123 -3.83 -9.31 -3.86
CA LEU A 123 -4.46 -8.31 -4.71
C LEU A 123 -5.29 -8.97 -5.82
N THR A 124 -4.78 -10.04 -6.43
CA THR A 124 -5.50 -10.84 -7.42
C THR A 124 -6.75 -11.46 -6.82
N ARG A 125 -6.66 -12.03 -5.61
CA ARG A 125 -7.84 -12.58 -4.91
C ARG A 125 -8.89 -11.51 -4.63
N LEU A 126 -8.47 -10.32 -4.17
CA LEU A 126 -9.38 -9.19 -3.96
C LEU A 126 -10.05 -8.76 -5.27
N HIS A 127 -9.34 -8.82 -6.39
CA HIS A 127 -9.90 -8.49 -7.71
C HIS A 127 -10.91 -9.53 -8.21
N GLU A 128 -10.61 -10.82 -8.06
CA GLU A 128 -11.40 -11.91 -8.62
C GLU A 128 -12.59 -12.31 -7.74
N VAL A 129 -12.38 -12.36 -6.42
CA VAL A 129 -13.34 -12.88 -5.44
C VAL A 129 -14.02 -11.76 -4.66
N GLY A 130 -13.34 -10.62 -4.53
CA GLY A 130 -13.77 -9.52 -3.66
C GLY A 130 -13.22 -9.61 -2.24
N PRO A 131 -13.67 -8.70 -1.35
CA PRO A 131 -13.17 -8.58 0.02
C PRO A 131 -13.44 -9.83 0.86
N SER A 132 -12.42 -10.27 1.59
CA SER A 132 -12.48 -11.41 2.52
C SER A 132 -11.51 -11.19 3.67
N HIS A 133 -11.57 -12.03 4.71
CA HIS A 133 -10.59 -12.01 5.81
C HIS A 133 -9.14 -12.11 5.31
N ASP A 134 -8.94 -12.82 4.19
CA ASP A 134 -7.62 -13.11 3.63
C ASP A 134 -7.08 -12.01 2.70
N ALA A 135 -7.94 -11.11 2.22
CA ALA A 135 -7.59 -9.98 1.36
C ALA A 135 -8.77 -9.01 1.30
N PHE A 136 -8.59 -7.77 1.76
CA PHE A 136 -9.62 -6.73 1.80
C PHE A 136 -9.04 -5.35 1.49
N ASP A 137 -9.88 -4.34 1.29
CA ASP A 137 -9.45 -2.95 1.09
C ASP A 137 -9.83 -2.06 2.29
N LEU A 138 -9.40 -0.79 2.27
CA LEU A 138 -9.72 0.16 3.32
C LEU A 138 -11.23 0.42 3.49
N ARG A 139 -12.05 0.20 2.46
CA ARG A 139 -13.51 0.41 2.53
C ARG A 139 -14.18 -0.75 3.26
N CYS A 140 -13.77 -1.99 2.95
CA CYS A 140 -14.30 -3.20 3.58
C CYS A 140 -13.59 -3.56 4.89
N SER A 141 -12.56 -2.82 5.26
CA SER A 141 -11.96 -2.88 6.60
C SER A 141 -12.92 -2.42 7.71
N GLU A 142 -13.99 -1.70 7.35
CA GLU A 142 -15.14 -1.42 8.21
C GLU A 142 -16.10 -2.59 8.13
N VAL A 143 -15.80 -3.68 8.83
CA VAL A 143 -16.82 -4.74 8.99
C VAL A 143 -17.87 -4.18 9.96
N PRO A 144 -19.14 -4.00 9.56
CA PRO A 144 -20.18 -3.77 10.55
C PRO A 144 -20.26 -5.06 11.38
N THR A 145 -19.98 -4.95 12.68
CA THR A 145 -20.32 -6.00 13.63
C THR A 145 -21.83 -6.18 13.61
N VAL A 146 -22.32 -7.16 12.86
CA VAL A 146 -23.62 -7.78 13.11
C VAL A 146 -23.37 -9.26 13.27
N LEU A 147 -23.17 -9.64 14.53
CA LEU A 147 -23.29 -11.02 14.97
C LEU A 147 -24.80 -11.33 14.98
N TYR A 148 -25.21 -12.39 14.28
CA TYR A 148 -26.42 -13.14 14.64
C TYR A 148 -26.00 -14.27 15.57
#